data_AF-R7V942-F1
#
_entry.id   AF-R7V942-F1
#
_cell.length_a   1.000
_cell.length_b   1.000
_cell.length_c   1.000
_cell.angle_alpha   90.00
_cell.angle_beta   90.00
_cell.angle_gamma   90.00
#
_symmetry.space_group_name_H-M   'P 1'
#
loop_
_entity.id
_entity.type
_entity.pdbx_description
1 polymer ?
#
loop_
_entity_poly.entity_id
_entity_poly.type
_entity_poly.pdbx_seq_one_letter_code
_entity_poly.pdbx_strand_id
1 'polypeptide(L)'
;MKPLFWKRICSHELPKASPEAADFLWEKLDEAPFDVEEFGDLFCKAPVKKKVSTEKQVPRKKTKERASPAELSDLEAHLKAKPDTTLDRPEQFLLDLARIPNFAERCFCLIFHSSFDESLTIVENSLNNIRLLCQMLMSSDSVQKVLSLILALGNYMNGGTSRGQADGFGLEILSKLKDVKSKDSTCSLLAYVVKQYVKLSHMEETSPEATPSNVKATMPLPEPSDIVQASTVNFDDIELELKKIEQAVRGCEQKVTKVLQESTTESVALFQSSMEKFLLRACAELKIQENNLMEAKKRFSQCCVFFTVRAKSADSSVSPCDFFSLWMPFAADFKDLWKREQQRMVMKRIERAQKRVKEIQEERKKSVVSNTSPKSKKGLKAKLASKGMI
;
A
#
# COMPACT_ATOMS: atom_id res chain seq x y z
N MET A 1 24.97 18.64 -20.69
CA MET A 1 23.58 18.13 -20.79
C MET A 1 22.61 19.06 -20.05
N LYS A 2 21.32 18.72 -19.90
CA LYS A 2 20.34 19.49 -19.10
C LYS A 2 20.53 19.13 -17.61
N PRO A 3 21.02 20.04 -16.73
CA PRO A 3 21.35 19.67 -15.35
C PRO A 3 20.09 19.30 -14.57
N LEU A 4 20.15 18.21 -13.81
CA LEU A 4 19.07 17.77 -12.92
C LEU A 4 18.91 18.81 -11.80
N PHE A 5 17.69 19.23 -11.48
CA PHE A 5 17.43 20.19 -10.40
C PHE A 5 17.04 19.43 -9.13
N TRP A 6 18.04 18.90 -8.42
CA TRP A 6 17.90 18.40 -7.05
C TRP A 6 18.45 19.38 -6.02
N LYS A 7 18.06 19.20 -4.75
CA LYS A 7 18.74 19.77 -3.59
C LYS A 7 19.82 18.76 -3.16
N ARG A 8 21.08 19.18 -3.14
CA ARG A 8 22.21 18.37 -2.66
C ARG A 8 22.04 18.09 -1.17
N ILE A 9 22.42 16.90 -0.74
CA ILE A 9 22.65 16.54 0.66
C ILE A 9 24.15 16.29 0.80
N CYS A 10 24.75 16.90 1.81
CA CYS A 10 26.14 16.64 2.23
C CYS A 10 26.06 15.94 3.58
N SER A 11 26.49 14.68 3.66
CA SER A 11 26.52 13.86 4.89
C SER A 11 27.13 14.61 6.08
N HIS A 12 28.29 15.22 5.88
CA HIS A 12 29.03 16.01 6.87
C HIS A 12 28.38 17.35 7.29
N GLU A 13 27.33 17.81 6.58
CA GLU A 13 26.52 18.99 6.96
C GLU A 13 25.21 18.59 7.69
N LEU A 14 24.92 17.30 7.83
CA LEU A 14 23.78 16.84 8.62
C LEU A 14 24.07 17.00 10.12
N PRO A 15 23.07 17.38 10.94
CA PRO A 15 23.23 17.34 12.40
C PRO A 15 23.56 15.92 12.84
N LYS A 16 24.62 15.77 13.64
CA LYS A 16 25.01 14.45 14.18
C LYS A 16 23.82 13.81 14.89
N ALA A 17 23.55 12.56 14.55
CA ALA A 17 22.53 11.76 15.20
C ALA A 17 22.75 11.74 16.73
N SER A 18 21.64 11.80 17.48
CA SER A 18 21.64 11.40 18.90
C SER A 18 22.10 9.93 18.99
N PRO A 19 22.72 9.47 20.11
CA PRO A 19 23.02 8.06 20.32
C PRO A 19 21.82 7.09 20.18
N GLU A 20 20.58 7.61 20.18
CA GLU A 20 19.33 6.86 20.00
C GLU A 20 18.69 7.04 18.59
N ALA A 21 19.28 7.86 17.72
CA ALA A 21 18.74 8.16 16.39
C ALA A 21 19.35 7.23 15.33
N ALA A 22 18.52 6.75 14.40
CA ALA A 22 18.95 5.86 13.33
C ALA A 22 19.82 6.58 12.29
N ASP A 23 20.84 5.88 11.78
CA ASP A 23 21.78 6.37 10.77
C ASP A 23 21.07 6.86 9.49
N PHE A 24 21.67 7.82 8.80
CA PHE A 24 21.09 8.36 7.57
C PHE A 24 21.28 7.38 6.39
N LEU A 25 20.28 7.25 5.52
CA LEU A 25 20.36 6.39 4.32
C LEU A 25 21.61 6.67 3.47
N TRP A 26 21.94 7.95 3.33
CA TRP A 26 23.04 8.45 2.50
C TRP A 26 24.44 8.18 3.08
N GLU A 27 24.55 7.72 4.34
CA GLU A 27 25.81 7.23 4.93
C GLU A 27 26.08 5.76 4.60
N LYS A 28 25.14 5.08 3.91
CA LYS A 28 25.14 3.63 3.63
C LYS A 28 24.93 3.29 2.15
N LEU A 29 25.03 4.27 1.25
CA LEU A 29 24.62 4.14 -0.15
C LEU A 29 25.77 4.48 -1.12
N ASP A 30 26.40 3.46 -1.70
CA ASP A 30 27.42 3.64 -2.73
C ASP A 30 26.84 4.05 -4.10
N GLU A 31 27.63 4.77 -4.91
CA GLU A 31 27.30 5.02 -6.32
C GLU A 31 27.43 3.74 -7.15
N ALA A 32 26.34 3.29 -7.78
CA ALA A 32 26.37 2.18 -8.72
C ALA A 32 27.08 2.58 -10.06
N PRO A 33 27.99 1.76 -10.61
CA PRO A 33 28.71 2.09 -11.85
C PRO A 33 27.83 1.92 -13.10
N PHE A 34 27.99 2.78 -14.11
CA PHE A 34 27.32 2.61 -15.41
C PHE A 34 27.97 3.38 -16.58
N ASP A 35 27.42 3.12 -17.78
CA ASP A 35 27.72 3.70 -19.10
C ASP A 35 27.62 5.24 -19.21
N VAL A 36 28.61 6.07 -18.88
CA VAL A 36 29.69 6.29 -19.87
C VAL A 36 29.20 7.14 -21.05
N GLU A 37 29.49 6.63 -22.24
CA GLU A 37 29.18 7.23 -23.53
C GLU A 37 27.73 6.94 -23.95
N GLU A 38 27.12 5.79 -23.56
CA GLU A 38 25.69 5.51 -23.78
C GLU A 38 24.84 6.68 -23.28
N PHE A 39 25.13 7.16 -22.07
CA PHE A 39 24.33 8.21 -21.45
C PHE A 39 24.60 9.59 -22.05
N GLY A 40 25.86 9.95 -22.31
CA GLY A 40 26.25 11.30 -22.75
C GLY A 40 25.53 11.74 -24.03
N ASP A 41 25.24 10.78 -24.90
CA ASP A 41 24.59 10.99 -26.18
C ASP A 41 23.06 11.22 -26.08
N LEU A 42 22.44 10.90 -24.93
CA LEU A 42 20.97 10.78 -24.81
C LEU A 42 20.19 12.04 -24.36
N PHE A 43 20.82 13.14 -23.90
CA PHE A 43 20.10 14.19 -23.14
C PHE A 43 20.17 15.63 -23.69
N CYS A 44 19.85 15.79 -24.98
CA CYS A 44 19.56 17.07 -25.66
C CYS A 44 18.06 17.25 -26.00
N LYS A 45 17.55 18.48 -26.22
CA LYS A 45 16.17 18.88 -25.81
C LYS A 45 15.19 19.34 -26.92
N ALA A 46 13.89 19.12 -26.69
CA ALA A 46 12.75 19.97 -27.12
C ALA A 46 11.56 19.90 -26.08
N PRO A 47 10.51 20.77 -26.11
CA PRO A 47 9.53 20.96 -25.00
C PRO A 47 8.03 20.55 -25.24
N VAL A 48 7.12 20.91 -24.29
CA VAL A 48 5.86 20.20 -23.88
C VAL A 48 4.63 21.15 -23.68
N LYS A 49 3.37 20.64 -23.55
CA LYS A 49 2.20 21.32 -22.89
C LYS A 49 1.08 20.37 -22.34
N LYS A 50 0.06 20.89 -21.60
CA LYS A 50 -0.94 20.18 -20.71
C LYS A 50 -2.38 20.79 -20.72
N LYS A 51 -3.41 20.13 -20.10
CA LYS A 51 -4.61 20.79 -19.46
C LYS A 51 -5.29 19.96 -18.30
N VAL A 52 -6.56 20.27 -17.93
CA VAL A 52 -7.25 20.11 -16.59
C VAL A 52 -8.79 20.35 -16.74
N SER A 53 -9.77 20.06 -15.84
CA SER A 53 -10.19 18.91 -14.95
C SER A 53 -11.30 19.36 -13.93
N THR A 54 -12.29 18.53 -13.51
CA THR A 54 -13.47 18.95 -12.67
C THR A 54 -14.13 17.88 -11.74
N GLU A 55 -15.04 18.30 -10.83
CA GLU A 55 -15.79 17.53 -9.78
C GLU A 55 -17.30 17.97 -9.70
N LYS A 56 -18.24 17.66 -8.75
CA LYS A 56 -18.38 16.88 -7.46
C LYS A 56 -19.90 16.68 -7.11
N GLN A 57 -20.31 15.83 -6.15
CA GLN A 57 -21.72 15.73 -5.62
C GLN A 57 -21.86 15.31 -4.11
N VAL A 58 -23.06 15.41 -3.51
CA VAL A 58 -23.37 15.34 -2.06
C VAL A 58 -24.69 14.55 -1.76
N PRO A 59 -24.82 13.78 -0.65
CA PRO A 59 -26.00 12.92 -0.35
C PRO A 59 -27.12 13.56 0.53
N ARG A 60 -28.24 12.84 0.68
CA ARG A 60 -29.48 13.24 1.43
C ARG A 60 -29.53 12.75 2.89
N LYS A 61 -30.36 13.39 3.72
CA LYS A 61 -30.67 13.04 5.13
C LYS A 61 -31.70 11.90 5.26
N LYS A 62 -31.72 11.20 6.40
CA LYS A 62 -32.76 10.25 6.84
C LYS A 62 -33.56 10.82 8.02
N THR A 63 -34.84 10.44 8.12
CA THR A 63 -35.76 10.79 9.23
C THR A 63 -35.56 9.83 10.43
N LYS A 64 -36.05 10.18 11.62
CA LYS A 64 -36.04 9.32 12.82
C LYS A 64 -37.45 8.79 13.12
N GLU A 65 -37.55 7.50 13.40
CA GLU A 65 -38.77 6.83 13.84
C GLU A 65 -38.67 6.55 15.35
N ARG A 66 -39.39 7.33 16.16
CA ARG A 66 -39.58 7.10 17.60
C ARG A 66 -40.79 7.90 18.09
N ALA A 67 -41.73 7.26 18.79
CA ALA A 67 -42.84 7.94 19.44
C ALA A 67 -42.36 8.93 20.53
N SER A 68 -43.05 10.05 20.64
CA SER A 68 -42.84 11.05 21.67
C SER A 68 -43.37 10.59 23.03
N PRO A 69 -42.90 11.19 24.14
CA PRO A 69 -43.47 10.92 25.47
C PRO A 69 -44.95 11.29 25.60
N ALA A 70 -45.45 12.22 24.76
CA ALA A 70 -46.86 12.61 24.76
C ALA A 70 -47.74 11.49 24.17
N GLU A 71 -47.39 10.99 22.97
CA GLU A 71 -48.13 9.91 22.31
C GLU A 71 -48.20 8.64 23.17
N LEU A 72 -47.12 8.32 23.90
CA LEU A 72 -47.12 7.20 24.87
C LEU A 72 -48.02 7.48 26.08
N SER A 73 -48.01 8.69 26.63
CA SER A 73 -48.89 9.08 27.74
C SER A 73 -50.37 9.05 27.34
N ASP A 74 -50.70 9.44 26.10
CA ASP A 74 -52.07 9.43 25.58
C ASP A 74 -52.57 7.98 25.36
N LEU A 75 -51.71 7.08 24.86
CA LEU A 75 -52.00 5.65 24.74
C LEU A 75 -52.22 5.00 26.11
N GLU A 76 -51.35 5.25 27.09
CA GLU A 76 -51.51 4.73 28.45
C GLU A 76 -52.79 5.27 29.12
N ALA A 77 -53.13 6.54 28.93
CA ALA A 77 -54.37 7.13 29.40
C ALA A 77 -55.61 6.50 28.74
N HIS A 78 -55.55 6.22 27.42
CA HIS A 78 -56.64 5.56 26.69
C HIS A 78 -56.91 4.15 27.22
N LEU A 79 -55.86 3.33 27.38
CA LEU A 79 -55.96 1.96 27.92
C LEU A 79 -56.48 1.95 29.35
N LYS A 80 -56.05 2.92 30.17
CA LYS A 80 -56.53 3.06 31.55
C LYS A 80 -58.01 3.47 31.63
N ALA A 81 -58.51 4.19 30.62
CA ALA A 81 -59.93 4.54 30.50
C ALA A 81 -60.77 3.42 29.83
N LYS A 82 -60.16 2.57 29.01
CA LYS A 82 -60.79 1.46 28.27
C LYS A 82 -59.87 0.23 28.21
N PRO A 83 -59.93 -0.66 29.23
CA PRO A 83 -59.04 -1.83 29.30
C PRO A 83 -59.21 -2.81 28.13
N ASP A 84 -60.43 -2.93 27.58
CA ASP A 84 -60.75 -3.84 26.47
C ASP A 84 -60.44 -3.26 25.07
N THR A 85 -59.82 -2.08 24.97
CA THR A 85 -59.43 -1.51 23.66
C THR A 85 -58.29 -2.30 23.03
N THR A 86 -58.59 -3.00 21.94
CA THR A 86 -57.58 -3.59 21.06
C THR A 86 -56.82 -2.48 20.31
N LEU A 87 -55.57 -2.26 20.68
CA LEU A 87 -54.64 -1.39 19.94
C LEU A 87 -54.34 -1.94 18.54
N ASP A 88 -53.92 -1.06 17.64
CA ASP A 88 -53.32 -1.47 16.37
C ASP A 88 -51.89 -2.03 16.58
N ARG A 89 -51.32 -2.66 15.53
CA ARG A 89 -50.03 -3.35 15.66
C ARG A 89 -48.84 -2.38 15.90
N PRO A 90 -48.74 -1.23 15.19
CA PRO A 90 -47.85 -0.12 15.58
C PRO A 90 -48.02 0.37 17.02
N GLU A 91 -49.24 0.67 17.48
CA GLU A 91 -49.52 1.17 18.84
C GLU A 91 -49.10 0.17 19.92
N GLN A 92 -49.48 -1.10 19.75
CA GLN A 92 -49.11 -2.19 20.65
C GLN A 92 -47.59 -2.37 20.73
N PHE A 93 -46.89 -2.29 19.58
CA PHE A 93 -45.43 -2.35 19.53
C PHE A 93 -44.78 -1.18 20.28
N LEU A 94 -45.27 0.05 20.11
CA LEU A 94 -44.75 1.22 20.81
C LEU A 94 -44.96 1.13 22.33
N LEU A 95 -46.12 0.64 22.77
CA LEU A 95 -46.42 0.37 24.17
C LEU A 95 -45.48 -0.70 24.77
N ASP A 96 -45.26 -1.80 24.05
CA ASP A 96 -44.40 -2.89 24.53
C ASP A 96 -42.91 -2.50 24.57
N LEU A 97 -42.47 -1.58 23.71
CA LEU A 97 -41.14 -0.94 23.85
C LEU A 97 -41.09 0.01 25.06
N ALA A 98 -42.14 0.80 25.30
CA ALA A 98 -42.20 1.73 26.44
C ALA A 98 -42.17 1.02 27.80
N ARG A 99 -42.73 -0.19 27.87
CA ARG A 99 -42.70 -1.08 29.05
C ARG A 99 -41.32 -1.64 29.39
N ILE A 100 -40.30 -1.52 28.52
CA ILE A 100 -38.95 -2.02 28.80
C ILE A 100 -38.21 -1.02 29.72
N PRO A 101 -37.79 -1.43 30.93
CA PRO A 101 -37.06 -0.56 31.85
C PRO A 101 -35.78 0.01 31.20
N ASN A 102 -35.62 1.33 31.24
CA ASN A 102 -34.49 2.04 30.63
C ASN A 102 -34.28 1.73 29.13
N PHE A 103 -35.37 1.57 28.36
CA PHE A 103 -35.32 1.23 26.94
C PHE A 103 -34.34 2.10 26.13
N ALA A 104 -34.36 3.42 26.33
CA ALA A 104 -33.51 4.35 25.60
C ALA A 104 -32.01 4.15 25.90
N GLU A 105 -31.67 3.90 27.17
CA GLU A 105 -30.32 3.58 27.61
C GLU A 105 -29.86 2.21 27.10
N ARG A 106 -30.69 1.18 27.21
CA ARG A 106 -30.41 -0.17 26.69
C ARG A 106 -30.16 -0.12 25.17
N CYS A 107 -31.00 0.57 24.41
CA CYS A 107 -30.80 0.78 22.97
C CYS A 107 -29.51 1.55 22.65
N PHE A 108 -29.16 2.60 23.40
CA PHE A 108 -27.88 3.31 23.20
C PHE A 108 -26.70 2.35 23.36
N CYS A 109 -26.69 1.55 24.43
CA CYS A 109 -25.58 0.63 24.73
C CYS A 109 -25.47 -0.47 23.67
N LEU A 110 -26.59 -1.06 23.25
CA LEU A 110 -26.63 -2.09 22.21
C LEU A 110 -26.22 -1.57 20.82
N ILE A 111 -26.68 -0.38 20.44
CA ILE A 111 -26.27 0.26 19.18
C ILE A 111 -24.77 0.57 19.20
N PHE A 112 -24.27 1.17 20.28
CA PHE A 112 -22.85 1.49 20.43
C PHE A 112 -21.97 0.23 20.41
N HIS A 113 -22.37 -0.84 21.12
CA HIS A 113 -21.69 -2.15 21.05
C HIS A 113 -21.65 -2.68 19.61
N SER A 114 -22.72 -2.52 18.82
CA SER A 114 -22.76 -3.01 17.44
C SER A 114 -21.89 -2.21 16.45
N SER A 115 -21.56 -0.94 16.76
CA SER A 115 -20.77 -0.07 15.88
C SER A 115 -19.34 0.22 16.38
N PHE A 116 -19.00 -0.21 17.61
CA PHE A 116 -17.69 0.04 18.21
C PHE A 116 -16.55 -0.56 17.39
N ASP A 117 -16.67 -1.84 17.03
CA ASP A 117 -15.62 -2.58 16.32
C ASP A 117 -15.31 -1.98 14.94
N GLU A 118 -16.34 -1.56 14.18
CA GLU A 118 -16.18 -0.85 12.91
C GLU A 118 -15.47 0.49 13.10
N SER A 119 -15.92 1.28 14.09
CA SER A 119 -15.36 2.61 14.40
C SER A 119 -13.87 2.52 14.75
N LEU A 120 -13.48 1.53 15.56
CA LEU A 120 -12.11 1.32 15.98
C LEU A 120 -11.23 0.75 14.86
N THR A 121 -11.77 -0.16 14.04
CA THR A 121 -11.08 -0.78 12.89
C THR A 121 -10.71 0.26 11.82
N ILE A 122 -11.53 1.30 11.61
CA ILE A 122 -11.22 2.40 10.68
C ILE A 122 -9.96 3.17 11.13
N VAL A 123 -9.82 3.41 12.44
CA VAL A 123 -8.63 4.03 13.03
C VAL A 123 -7.43 3.09 12.91
N GLU A 124 -7.58 1.83 13.32
CA GLU A 124 -6.49 0.84 13.29
C GLU A 124 -5.90 0.68 11.88
N ASN A 125 -6.74 0.47 10.86
CA ASN A 125 -6.29 0.31 9.48
C ASN A 125 -5.48 1.51 8.99
N SER A 126 -5.91 2.73 9.35
CA SER A 126 -5.19 3.97 9.02
C SER A 126 -3.80 4.01 9.66
N LEU A 127 -3.69 3.64 10.93
CA LEU A 127 -2.44 3.64 11.70
C LEU A 127 -1.49 2.51 11.26
N ASN A 128 -2.02 1.32 10.99
CA ASN A 128 -1.25 0.17 10.53
C ASN A 128 -0.69 0.42 9.11
N ASN A 129 -1.47 1.00 8.19
CA ASN A 129 -0.98 1.39 6.87
C ASN A 129 0.22 2.36 6.97
N ILE A 130 0.08 3.45 7.74
CA ILE A 130 1.17 4.40 7.99
C ILE A 130 2.44 3.70 8.51
N ARG A 131 2.30 2.83 9.52
CA ARG A 131 3.42 2.09 10.12
C ARG A 131 4.10 1.14 9.13
N LEU A 132 3.31 0.39 8.36
CA LEU A 132 3.80 -0.58 7.37
C LEU A 132 4.51 0.11 6.20
N LEU A 133 3.96 1.19 5.66
CA LEU A 133 4.61 1.97 4.60
C LEU A 133 5.92 2.60 5.07
N CYS A 134 5.94 3.20 6.27
CA CYS A 134 7.17 3.77 6.82
C CYS A 134 8.23 2.69 7.02
N GLN A 135 7.86 1.53 7.58
CA GLN A 135 8.77 0.40 7.72
C GLN A 135 9.31 -0.08 6.37
N MET A 136 8.43 -0.31 5.38
CA MET A 136 8.81 -0.80 4.07
C MET A 136 9.73 0.17 3.33
N LEU A 137 9.45 1.47 3.38
CA LEU A 137 10.29 2.49 2.73
C LEU A 137 11.68 2.58 3.39
N MET A 138 11.76 2.48 4.72
CA MET A 138 13.04 2.55 5.45
C MET A 138 13.90 1.29 5.31
N SER A 139 13.30 0.09 5.38
CA SER A 139 14.04 -1.17 5.52
C SER A 139 13.90 -2.17 4.35
N SER A 140 13.49 -1.71 3.16
CA SER A 140 13.44 -2.56 1.96
C SER A 140 14.68 -2.36 1.09
N ASP A 141 15.54 -3.36 1.02
CA ASP A 141 16.69 -3.42 0.09
C ASP A 141 16.26 -3.12 -1.35
N SER A 142 15.06 -3.54 -1.74
CA SER A 142 14.51 -3.30 -3.09
C SER A 142 14.14 -1.83 -3.32
N VAL A 143 13.72 -1.10 -2.28
CA VAL A 143 13.58 0.38 -2.35
C VAL A 143 14.96 1.01 -2.45
N GLN A 144 15.91 0.59 -1.62
CA GLN A 144 17.28 1.13 -1.61
C GLN A 144 18.00 0.91 -2.95
N LYS A 145 17.88 -0.27 -3.57
CA LYS A 145 18.38 -0.58 -4.93
C LYS A 145 17.77 0.30 -6.02
N VAL A 146 16.51 0.72 -5.88
CA VAL A 146 15.89 1.68 -6.82
C VAL A 146 16.44 3.09 -6.59
N LEU A 147 16.66 3.50 -5.33
CA LEU A 147 17.21 4.82 -4.99
C LEU A 147 18.69 4.95 -5.37
N SER A 148 19.52 3.91 -5.17
CA SER A 148 20.93 3.93 -5.57
C SER A 148 21.10 3.95 -7.10
N LEU A 149 20.25 3.25 -7.85
CA LEU A 149 20.17 3.40 -9.31
C LEU A 149 19.84 4.84 -9.72
N ILE A 150 18.93 5.52 -9.02
CA ILE A 150 18.58 6.93 -9.31
C ILE A 150 19.73 7.87 -8.92
N LEU A 151 20.41 7.64 -7.80
CA LEU A 151 21.55 8.44 -7.34
C LEU A 151 22.72 8.35 -8.31
N ALA A 152 23.13 7.12 -8.65
CA ALA A 152 24.17 6.81 -9.61
C ALA A 152 23.94 7.51 -10.95
N LEU A 153 22.80 7.20 -11.59
CA LEU A 153 22.40 7.82 -12.86
C LEU A 153 22.45 9.34 -12.74
N GLY A 154 21.88 9.89 -11.65
CA GLY A 154 21.89 11.30 -11.27
C GLY A 154 23.26 11.97 -11.23
N ASN A 155 24.20 11.42 -10.45
CA ASN A 155 25.53 12.00 -10.22
C ASN A 155 26.31 12.11 -11.52
N TYR A 156 26.20 11.10 -12.38
CA TYR A 156 26.78 11.12 -13.72
C TYR A 156 26.02 12.05 -14.70
N MET A 157 24.67 12.13 -14.66
CA MET A 157 23.92 13.14 -15.47
C MET A 157 24.47 14.56 -15.27
N ASN A 158 24.89 14.82 -14.04
CA ASN A 158 25.34 16.09 -13.52
C ASN A 158 26.88 16.20 -13.45
N GLY A 159 27.62 15.24 -14.02
CA GLY A 159 29.08 15.26 -14.06
C GLY A 159 29.63 16.58 -14.61
N GLY A 160 30.65 17.14 -13.95
CA GLY A 160 31.19 18.47 -14.28
C GLY A 160 30.28 19.66 -13.90
N THR A 161 29.22 19.46 -13.12
CA THR A 161 28.39 20.53 -12.55
C THR A 161 28.40 20.50 -11.03
N SER A 162 27.97 21.59 -10.38
CA SER A 162 27.78 21.68 -8.91
C SER A 162 26.64 20.80 -8.35
N ARG A 163 26.19 19.81 -9.13
CA ARG A 163 25.16 18.82 -8.79
C ARG A 163 25.56 17.38 -9.14
N GLY A 164 26.77 17.13 -9.63
CA GLY A 164 27.35 15.79 -9.58
C GLY A 164 27.89 15.51 -8.18
N GLN A 165 28.29 14.26 -7.92
CA GLN A 165 28.98 13.85 -6.68
C GLN A 165 28.23 14.34 -5.42
N ALA A 166 26.96 13.97 -5.35
CA ALA A 166 26.10 14.16 -4.20
C ALA A 166 25.89 12.82 -3.47
N ASP A 167 25.92 12.86 -2.15
CA ASP A 167 25.68 11.70 -1.28
C ASP A 167 24.20 11.27 -1.35
N GLY A 168 23.30 12.18 -1.76
CA GLY A 168 21.87 11.96 -1.81
C GLY A 168 21.07 13.04 -2.54
N PHE A 169 19.78 12.78 -2.75
CA PHE A 169 18.85 13.67 -3.45
C PHE A 169 17.51 13.85 -2.71
N GLY A 170 16.91 15.05 -2.83
CA GLY A 170 15.54 15.31 -2.38
C GLY A 170 14.50 14.55 -3.22
N LEU A 171 13.51 13.94 -2.54
CA LEU A 171 12.49 13.07 -3.15
C LEU A 171 11.59 13.78 -4.19
N GLU A 172 11.59 15.11 -4.24
CA GLU A 172 10.85 15.89 -5.24
C GLU A 172 11.32 15.61 -6.67
N ILE A 173 12.44 14.93 -6.88
CA ILE A 173 12.89 14.47 -8.19
C ILE A 173 12.12 13.26 -8.72
N LEU A 174 11.59 12.40 -7.84
CA LEU A 174 11.03 11.08 -8.19
C LEU A 174 9.91 11.18 -9.23
N SER A 175 8.97 12.11 -9.02
CA SER A 175 7.85 12.39 -9.94
C SER A 175 8.28 12.93 -11.31
N LYS A 176 9.50 13.49 -11.42
CA LYS A 176 10.06 14.11 -12.64
C LYS A 176 10.88 13.13 -13.49
N LEU A 177 11.26 11.96 -12.96
CA LEU A 177 12.08 10.95 -13.66
C LEU A 177 11.42 10.43 -14.95
N LYS A 178 10.10 10.55 -15.09
CA LYS A 178 9.36 10.19 -16.30
C LYS A 178 9.41 11.23 -17.42
N ASP A 179 9.68 12.49 -17.08
CA ASP A 179 9.78 13.62 -18.02
C ASP A 179 11.18 13.76 -18.62
N VAL A 180 12.18 13.16 -17.98
CA VAL A 180 13.54 12.97 -18.54
C VAL A 180 13.48 11.86 -19.58
N LYS A 181 13.87 12.15 -20.83
CA LYS A 181 13.80 11.25 -22.00
C LYS A 181 15.17 11.02 -22.65
N SER A 182 15.31 9.90 -23.36
CA SER A 182 16.43 9.58 -24.25
C SER A 182 16.44 10.43 -25.54
N LYS A 183 17.55 10.38 -26.32
CA LYS A 183 17.78 11.19 -27.55
C LYS A 183 16.63 11.09 -28.55
N ASP A 184 16.19 9.86 -28.74
CA ASP A 184 15.13 9.38 -29.62
C ASP A 184 13.74 9.47 -28.98
N SER A 185 13.66 9.89 -27.71
CA SER A 185 12.47 9.93 -26.87
C SER A 185 11.73 8.59 -26.69
N THR A 186 12.32 7.44 -27.04
CA THR A 186 11.69 6.11 -26.89
C THR A 186 11.63 5.64 -25.45
N CYS A 187 12.53 6.14 -24.59
CA CYS A 187 12.64 5.76 -23.19
C CYS A 187 12.57 6.98 -22.27
N SER A 188 12.14 6.78 -21.02
CA SER A 188 12.34 7.74 -19.93
C SER A 188 13.37 7.23 -18.94
N LEU A 189 13.98 8.14 -18.17
CA LEU A 189 14.90 7.74 -17.10
C LEU A 189 14.23 6.78 -16.10
N LEU A 190 12.97 7.02 -15.75
CA LEU A 190 12.17 6.09 -14.94
C LEU A 190 12.02 4.70 -15.58
N ALA A 191 11.78 4.63 -16.89
CA ALA A 191 11.68 3.35 -17.60
C ALA A 191 13.04 2.62 -17.67
N TYR A 192 14.14 3.35 -17.77
CA TYR A 192 15.50 2.80 -17.70
C TYR A 192 15.82 2.27 -16.30
N VAL A 193 15.49 3.00 -15.24
CA VAL A 193 15.62 2.55 -13.83
C VAL A 193 14.85 1.25 -13.60
N VAL A 194 13.60 1.17 -14.05
CA VAL A 194 12.77 -0.04 -13.96
C VAL A 194 13.41 -1.22 -14.72
N LYS A 195 13.85 -1.01 -15.96
CA LYS A 195 14.57 -2.00 -16.80
C LYS A 195 15.83 -2.51 -16.11
N GLN A 196 16.62 -1.62 -15.51
CA GLN A 196 17.87 -1.97 -14.84
C GLN A 196 17.64 -2.68 -13.50
N TYR A 197 16.65 -2.26 -12.70
CA TYR A 197 16.23 -2.98 -11.49
C TYR A 197 15.81 -4.42 -11.83
N VAL A 198 14.90 -4.61 -12.80
CA VAL A 198 14.44 -5.96 -13.22
C VAL A 198 15.61 -6.80 -13.79
N LYS A 199 16.58 -6.17 -14.47
CA LYS A 199 17.80 -6.85 -14.93
C LYS A 199 18.65 -7.33 -13.76
N LEU A 200 18.93 -6.47 -12.78
CA LEU A 200 19.79 -6.77 -11.63
C LEU A 200 19.21 -7.87 -10.74
N SER A 201 17.91 -7.78 -10.38
CA SER A 201 17.23 -8.84 -9.61
C SER A 201 17.35 -10.21 -10.28
N HIS A 202 17.22 -10.27 -11.61
CA HIS A 202 17.36 -11.51 -12.38
C HIS A 202 18.81 -11.94 -12.65
N MET A 203 19.82 -11.16 -12.27
CA MET A 203 21.23 -11.55 -12.32
C MET A 203 21.70 -12.13 -10.98
N GLU A 204 21.25 -11.55 -9.86
CA GLU A 204 21.44 -12.11 -8.51
C GLU A 204 20.88 -13.54 -8.42
N GLU A 205 19.71 -13.78 -9.00
CA GLU A 205 19.06 -15.11 -9.15
C GLU A 205 19.83 -16.12 -10.02
N THR A 206 20.93 -15.73 -10.69
CA THR A 206 21.73 -16.63 -11.56
C THR A 206 23.09 -17.05 -10.99
N SER A 207 23.32 -16.82 -9.69
CA SER A 207 24.41 -17.49 -8.96
C SER A 207 24.27 -19.03 -9.08
N PRO A 208 25.37 -19.79 -9.27
CA PRO A 208 25.31 -21.25 -9.44
C PRO A 208 24.77 -22.02 -8.21
N GLU A 209 24.65 -21.36 -7.06
CA GLU A 209 24.07 -21.92 -5.83
C GLU A 209 22.55 -21.71 -5.74
N ALA A 210 21.98 -20.83 -6.56
CA ALA A 210 20.54 -20.59 -6.59
C ALA A 210 19.81 -21.70 -7.36
N THR A 211 18.78 -22.29 -6.75
CA THR A 211 17.87 -23.17 -7.50
C THR A 211 17.15 -22.34 -8.58
N PRO A 212 16.90 -22.90 -9.79
CA PRO A 212 16.32 -22.16 -10.92
C PRO A 212 14.82 -21.91 -10.71
N SER A 213 14.52 -21.01 -9.79
CA SER A 213 13.17 -20.67 -9.37
C SER A 213 12.51 -19.77 -10.42
N ASN A 214 11.22 -20.00 -10.72
CA ASN A 214 10.45 -19.18 -11.67
C ASN A 214 10.02 -17.82 -11.07
N VAL A 215 10.84 -17.25 -10.19
CA VAL A 215 10.53 -16.01 -9.48
C VAL A 215 10.52 -14.84 -10.46
N LYS A 216 9.56 -13.96 -10.21
CA LYS A 216 9.29 -12.73 -10.96
C LYS A 216 9.76 -11.59 -10.08
N ALA A 217 10.92 -11.00 -10.40
CA ALA A 217 11.59 -9.96 -9.62
C ALA A 217 10.58 -8.97 -8.97
N THR A 218 10.48 -9.04 -7.64
CA THR A 218 9.38 -8.46 -6.85
C THR A 218 9.24 -6.96 -7.09
N MET A 219 8.02 -6.44 -6.99
CA MET A 219 7.75 -5.00 -7.04
C MET A 219 8.51 -4.31 -5.88
N PRO A 220 9.41 -3.35 -6.14
CA PRO A 220 10.27 -2.78 -5.08
C PRO A 220 9.56 -1.78 -4.17
N LEU A 221 8.60 -1.04 -4.72
CA LEU A 221 7.91 0.06 -4.03
C LEU A 221 6.56 -0.43 -3.47
N PRO A 222 6.01 0.25 -2.44
CA PRO A 222 4.69 -0.06 -1.92
C PRO A 222 3.58 0.12 -2.96
N GLU A 223 2.41 -0.44 -2.68
CA GLU A 223 1.26 -0.35 -3.56
C GLU A 223 0.73 1.10 -3.63
N PRO A 224 0.47 1.65 -4.85
CA PRO A 224 -0.07 3.00 -4.98
C PRO A 224 -1.39 3.29 -4.27
N SER A 225 -2.29 2.30 -4.06
CA SER A 225 -3.51 2.51 -3.26
C SER A 225 -3.19 2.87 -1.82
N ASP A 226 -2.19 2.21 -1.26
CA ASP A 226 -1.86 2.25 0.16
C ASP A 226 -1.17 3.59 0.45
N ILE A 227 -0.30 4.02 -0.46
CA ILE A 227 0.32 5.36 -0.48
C ILE A 227 -0.76 6.46 -0.63
N VAL A 228 -1.79 6.26 -1.47
CA VAL A 228 -2.91 7.21 -1.58
C VAL A 228 -3.68 7.31 -0.26
N GLN A 229 -4.06 6.18 0.34
CA GLN A 229 -4.73 6.16 1.65
C GLN A 229 -3.89 6.86 2.73
N ALA A 230 -2.60 6.54 2.82
CA ALA A 230 -1.68 7.17 3.77
C ALA A 230 -1.50 8.68 3.51
N SER A 231 -1.55 9.14 2.26
CA SER A 231 -1.54 10.57 1.94
C SER A 231 -2.80 11.32 2.39
N THR A 232 -3.91 10.61 2.66
CA THR A 232 -5.14 11.19 3.21
C THR A 232 -5.22 11.17 4.74
N VAL A 233 -4.23 10.58 5.43
CA VAL A 233 -4.22 10.53 6.90
C VAL A 233 -3.86 11.90 7.48
N ASN A 234 -4.74 12.41 8.35
CA ASN A 234 -4.42 13.46 9.31
C ASN A 234 -4.42 12.84 10.72
N PHE A 235 -3.33 13.01 11.46
CA PHE A 235 -3.22 12.45 12.81
C PHE A 235 -4.09 13.16 13.84
N ASP A 236 -4.41 14.44 13.63
CA ASP A 236 -5.21 15.22 14.58
C ASP A 236 -6.70 14.86 14.46
N ASP A 237 -7.16 14.54 13.24
CA ASP A 237 -8.50 13.97 13.00
C ASP A 237 -8.61 12.56 13.62
N ILE A 238 -7.58 11.72 13.50
CA ILE A 238 -7.56 10.40 14.19
C ILE A 238 -7.61 10.58 15.72
N GLU A 239 -6.87 11.54 16.26
CA GLU A 239 -6.88 11.82 17.71
C GLU A 239 -8.25 12.35 18.17
N LEU A 240 -8.96 13.08 17.32
CA LEU A 240 -10.34 13.52 17.56
C LEU A 240 -11.34 12.36 17.49
N GLU A 241 -11.22 11.42 16.54
CA GLU A 241 -12.06 10.23 16.49
C GLU A 241 -11.84 9.30 17.69
N LEU A 242 -10.59 9.07 18.11
CA LEU A 242 -10.32 8.31 19.34
C LEU A 242 -10.96 8.96 20.57
N LYS A 243 -10.88 10.29 20.71
CA LYS A 243 -11.55 11.03 21.81
C LYS A 243 -13.08 10.94 21.74
N LYS A 244 -13.68 10.89 20.55
CA LYS A 244 -15.13 10.64 20.38
C LYS A 244 -15.50 9.22 20.80
N ILE A 245 -14.71 8.21 20.44
CA ILE A 245 -14.91 6.82 20.88
C ILE A 245 -14.77 6.73 22.41
N GLU A 246 -13.75 7.35 23.00
CA GLU A 246 -13.53 7.43 24.45
C GLU A 246 -14.73 8.08 25.20
N GLN A 247 -15.28 9.16 24.65
CA GLN A 247 -16.52 9.79 25.15
C GLN A 247 -17.75 8.88 25.00
N ALA A 248 -17.85 8.11 23.91
CA ALA A 248 -18.93 7.16 23.70
C ALA A 248 -18.84 5.94 24.64
N VAL A 249 -17.65 5.44 24.95
CA VAL A 249 -17.42 4.38 25.96
C VAL A 249 -17.89 4.85 27.34
N ARG A 250 -17.41 6.00 27.82
CA ARG A 250 -17.88 6.58 29.11
C ARG A 250 -19.39 6.87 29.11
N GLY A 251 -19.90 7.36 27.98
CA GLY A 251 -21.33 7.60 27.79
C GLY A 251 -22.17 6.31 27.74
N CYS A 252 -21.56 5.16 27.42
CA CYS A 252 -22.17 3.84 27.51
C CYS A 252 -22.13 3.34 28.96
N GLU A 253 -20.95 3.38 29.60
CA GLU A 253 -20.73 3.01 31.01
C GLU A 253 -21.75 3.67 31.95
N GLN A 254 -21.89 5.01 31.89
CA GLN A 254 -22.89 5.76 32.67
C GLN A 254 -24.33 5.27 32.47
N LYS A 255 -24.69 4.88 31.24
CA LYS A 255 -26.03 4.36 30.92
C LYS A 255 -26.20 2.92 31.39
N VAL A 256 -25.17 2.09 31.32
CA VAL A 256 -25.17 0.75 31.92
C VAL A 256 -25.38 0.89 33.43
N THR A 257 -24.60 1.70 34.14
CA THR A 257 -24.78 1.97 35.58
C THR A 257 -26.22 2.38 35.90
N LYS A 258 -26.82 3.29 35.13
CA LYS A 258 -28.23 3.69 35.30
C LYS A 258 -29.20 2.51 35.13
N VAL A 259 -29.05 1.70 34.08
CA VAL A 259 -29.88 0.49 33.87
C VAL A 259 -29.74 -0.48 35.05
N LEU A 260 -28.53 -0.69 35.58
CA LEU A 260 -28.30 -1.58 36.72
C LEU A 260 -28.93 -1.07 38.03
N GLN A 261 -29.12 0.25 38.17
CA GLN A 261 -29.72 0.88 39.35
C GLN A 261 -31.26 0.98 39.29
N GLU A 262 -31.83 1.14 38.09
CA GLU A 262 -33.25 1.43 37.90
C GLU A 262 -34.09 0.22 37.42
N SER A 263 -33.47 -0.92 37.10
CA SER A 263 -34.15 -2.13 36.60
C SER A 263 -34.19 -3.29 37.62
N THR A 264 -35.17 -4.19 37.49
CA THR A 264 -35.30 -5.39 38.36
C THR A 264 -34.32 -6.49 37.99
N THR A 265 -33.82 -7.24 38.99
CA THR A 265 -32.72 -8.22 38.87
C THR A 265 -32.87 -9.22 37.72
N GLU A 266 -34.07 -9.78 37.55
CA GLU A 266 -34.39 -10.77 36.51
C GLU A 266 -34.30 -10.18 35.08
N SER A 267 -34.59 -8.89 34.92
CA SER A 267 -34.46 -8.16 33.65
C SER A 267 -33.04 -7.64 33.35
N VAL A 268 -32.09 -7.84 34.28
CA VAL A 268 -30.76 -7.19 34.26
C VAL A 268 -29.64 -8.16 33.91
N ALA A 269 -29.63 -9.38 34.45
CA ALA A 269 -28.46 -10.27 34.43
C ALA A 269 -27.82 -10.49 33.04
N LEU A 270 -28.63 -10.69 31.99
CA LEU A 270 -28.14 -10.87 30.62
C LEU A 270 -27.57 -9.58 30.02
N PHE A 271 -28.19 -8.42 30.30
CA PHE A 271 -27.70 -7.12 29.86
C PHE A 271 -26.38 -6.77 30.57
N GLN A 272 -26.34 -6.94 31.89
CA GLN A 272 -25.15 -6.73 32.72
C GLN A 272 -23.96 -7.55 32.23
N SER A 273 -24.10 -8.89 32.17
CA SER A 273 -22.99 -9.78 31.80
C SER A 273 -22.53 -9.63 30.34
N SER A 274 -23.35 -9.01 29.48
CA SER A 274 -22.95 -8.63 28.13
C SER A 274 -22.18 -7.31 28.13
N MET A 275 -22.75 -6.27 28.74
CA MET A 275 -22.18 -4.92 28.73
C MET A 275 -20.88 -4.80 29.56
N GLU A 276 -20.74 -5.54 30.67
CA GLU A 276 -19.49 -5.55 31.46
C GLU A 276 -18.32 -6.11 30.64
N LYS A 277 -18.52 -7.23 29.93
CA LYS A 277 -17.51 -7.82 29.03
C LYS A 277 -17.17 -6.88 27.88
N PHE A 278 -18.18 -6.22 27.31
CA PHE A 278 -18.01 -5.23 26.25
C PHE A 278 -17.20 -4.02 26.73
N LEU A 279 -17.56 -3.39 27.84
CA LEU A 279 -16.87 -2.19 28.35
C LEU A 279 -15.42 -2.50 28.74
N LEU A 280 -15.17 -3.63 29.40
CA LEU A 280 -13.82 -4.10 29.72
C LEU A 280 -12.95 -4.26 28.46
N ARG A 281 -13.50 -4.88 27.41
CA ARG A 281 -12.86 -5.02 26.10
C ARG A 281 -12.63 -3.67 25.43
N ALA A 282 -13.66 -2.83 25.35
CA ALA A 282 -13.62 -1.54 24.68
C ALA A 282 -12.58 -0.58 25.29
N CYS A 283 -12.47 -0.52 26.62
CA CYS A 283 -11.45 0.26 27.30
C CYS A 283 -10.02 -0.24 27.00
N ALA A 284 -9.81 -1.56 26.96
CA ALA A 284 -8.51 -2.15 26.67
C ALA A 284 -8.09 -1.93 25.20
N GLU A 285 -8.98 -2.20 24.24
CA GLU A 285 -8.71 -2.02 22.82
C GLU A 285 -8.53 -0.55 22.44
N LEU A 286 -9.31 0.36 23.03
CA LEU A 286 -9.11 1.81 22.85
C LEU A 286 -7.72 2.25 23.33
N LYS A 287 -7.26 1.76 24.48
CA LYS A 287 -5.91 2.07 24.98
C LYS A 287 -4.81 1.50 24.07
N ILE A 288 -5.04 0.35 23.43
CA ILE A 288 -4.14 -0.18 22.39
C ILE A 288 -4.08 0.78 21.19
N GLN A 289 -5.21 1.34 20.74
CA GLN A 289 -5.19 2.27 19.60
C GLN A 289 -4.57 3.64 19.91
N GLU A 290 -4.71 4.16 21.14
CA GLU A 290 -3.94 5.33 21.58
C GLU A 290 -2.42 5.09 21.48
N ASN A 291 -1.96 3.91 21.93
CA ASN A 291 -0.55 3.52 21.82
C ASN A 291 -0.13 3.33 20.35
N ASN A 292 -0.99 2.76 19.51
CA ASN A 292 -0.76 2.64 18.06
C ASN A 292 -0.67 4.02 17.38
N LEU A 293 -1.44 5.03 17.81
CA LEU A 293 -1.36 6.40 17.31
C LEU A 293 -0.02 7.04 17.65
N MET A 294 0.45 6.90 18.90
CA MET A 294 1.76 7.41 19.33
C MET A 294 2.90 6.75 18.55
N GLU A 295 2.87 5.43 18.38
CA GLU A 295 3.88 4.70 17.59
C GLU A 295 3.81 5.03 16.09
N ALA A 296 2.62 5.27 15.53
CA ALA A 296 2.48 5.74 14.14
C ALA A 296 3.02 7.16 13.94
N LYS A 297 2.69 8.10 14.84
CA LYS A 297 3.26 9.47 14.86
C LYS A 297 4.79 9.40 14.94
N LYS A 298 5.35 8.58 15.82
CA LYS A 298 6.80 8.35 15.98
C LYS A 298 7.46 7.76 14.74
N ARG A 299 6.95 6.65 14.21
CA ARG A 299 7.53 5.94 13.06
C ARG A 299 7.44 6.75 11.77
N PHE A 300 6.38 7.54 11.60
CA PHE A 300 6.26 8.50 10.51
C PHE A 300 7.29 9.64 10.61
N SER A 301 7.52 10.18 11.82
CA SER A 301 8.58 11.18 12.06
C SER A 301 9.97 10.62 11.74
N GLN A 302 10.27 9.40 12.18
CA GLN A 302 11.52 8.71 11.84
C GLN A 302 11.70 8.51 10.33
N CYS A 303 10.64 8.15 9.61
CA CYS A 303 10.64 8.03 8.16
C CYS A 303 10.93 9.37 7.45
N CYS A 304 10.33 10.47 7.91
CA CYS A 304 10.61 11.81 7.40
C CYS A 304 12.08 12.21 7.59
N VAL A 305 12.66 11.94 8.77
CA VAL A 305 14.07 12.20 9.07
C VAL A 305 15.00 11.34 8.21
N PHE A 306 14.73 10.05 8.07
CA PHE A 306 15.51 9.10 7.27
C PHE A 306 15.62 9.51 5.79
N PHE A 307 14.52 10.00 5.21
CA PHE A 307 14.51 10.57 3.85
C PHE A 307 14.85 12.06 3.79
N THR A 308 15.24 12.68 4.90
CA THR A 308 15.58 14.10 5.05
C THR A 308 14.48 15.10 4.65
N VAL A 309 13.22 14.64 4.60
CA VAL A 309 12.05 15.47 4.26
C VAL A 309 11.78 16.43 5.41
N ARG A 310 11.78 17.73 5.12
CA ARG A 310 11.53 18.81 6.09
C ARG A 310 10.25 19.54 5.73
N ALA A 311 9.61 20.13 6.74
CA ALA A 311 8.40 20.92 6.55
C ALA A 311 8.67 22.26 5.85
N LYS A 312 7.59 22.95 5.44
CA LYS A 312 7.65 24.15 4.59
C LYS A 312 8.01 25.43 5.37
N SER A 313 7.71 25.47 6.66
CA SER A 313 8.17 26.49 7.62
C SER A 313 8.81 25.82 8.84
N ALA A 314 9.63 26.54 9.59
CA ALA A 314 10.31 26.01 10.78
C ALA A 314 9.33 25.53 11.87
N ASP A 315 8.18 26.18 11.98
CA ASP A 315 7.16 25.94 13.01
C ASP A 315 6.13 24.85 12.63
N SER A 316 6.33 24.16 11.50
CA SER A 316 5.42 23.12 11.00
C SER A 316 6.05 21.72 11.06
N SER A 317 5.22 20.72 11.29
CA SER A 317 5.57 19.31 11.04
C SER A 317 5.33 18.96 9.57
N VAL A 318 5.99 17.91 9.08
CA VAL A 318 5.65 17.29 7.80
C VAL A 318 4.33 16.54 8.00
N SER A 319 3.33 16.72 7.12
CA SER A 319 2.11 15.91 7.14
C SER A 319 2.28 14.60 6.34
N PRO A 320 1.48 13.55 6.60
CA PRO A 320 1.44 12.37 5.74
C PRO A 320 1.16 12.72 4.27
N CYS A 321 0.31 13.71 4.00
CA CYS A 321 0.08 14.25 2.65
C CYS A 321 1.37 14.80 2.02
N ASP A 322 2.12 15.65 2.73
CA ASP A 322 3.39 16.22 2.24
C ASP A 322 4.43 15.15 1.93
N PHE A 323 4.51 14.09 2.74
CA PHE A 323 5.47 13.00 2.54
C PHE A 323 5.04 12.03 1.43
N PHE A 324 3.84 11.44 1.53
CA PHE A 324 3.41 10.38 0.62
C PHE A 324 3.07 10.89 -0.79
N SER A 325 2.73 12.18 -0.96
CA SER A 325 2.56 12.79 -2.29
C SER A 325 3.84 12.86 -3.13
N LEU A 326 5.03 12.80 -2.50
CA LEU A 326 6.32 12.69 -3.20
C LEU A 326 6.49 11.32 -3.86
N TRP A 327 6.00 10.27 -3.18
CA TRP A 327 6.05 8.88 -3.63
C TRP A 327 4.93 8.51 -4.60
N MET A 328 3.71 9.01 -4.39
CA MET A 328 2.49 8.56 -5.08
C MET A 328 2.60 8.52 -6.62
N PRO A 329 3.04 9.57 -7.33
CA PRO A 329 3.14 9.51 -8.79
C PRO A 329 4.21 8.50 -9.23
N PHE A 330 5.37 8.55 -8.58
CA PHE A 330 6.51 7.69 -8.88
C PHE A 330 6.18 6.20 -8.70
N ALA A 331 5.53 5.81 -7.60
CA ALA A 331 5.12 4.44 -7.36
C ALA A 331 4.11 3.93 -8.41
N ALA A 332 3.16 4.78 -8.82
CA ALA A 332 2.20 4.45 -9.88
C ALA A 332 2.87 4.28 -11.25
N ASP A 333 3.65 5.27 -11.70
CA ASP A 333 4.36 5.21 -12.98
C ASP A 333 5.36 4.04 -13.01
N PHE A 334 6.08 3.79 -11.90
CA PHE A 334 7.01 2.66 -11.76
C PHE A 334 6.27 1.33 -11.84
N LYS A 335 5.15 1.15 -11.12
CA LYS A 335 4.38 -0.10 -11.13
C LYS A 335 3.92 -0.47 -12.53
N ASP A 336 3.43 0.47 -13.31
CA ASP A 336 2.97 0.22 -14.68
C ASP A 336 4.11 0.04 -15.69
N LEU A 337 5.27 0.63 -15.45
CA LEU A 337 6.49 0.30 -16.20
C LEU A 337 7.01 -1.11 -15.84
N TRP A 338 7.04 -1.48 -14.56
CA TRP A 338 7.48 -2.79 -14.07
C TRP A 338 6.59 -3.93 -14.59
N LYS A 339 5.26 -3.76 -14.61
CA LYS A 339 4.32 -4.72 -15.23
C LYS A 339 4.71 -5.02 -16.69
N ARG A 340 4.93 -3.96 -17.48
CA ARG A 340 5.29 -4.05 -18.91
C ARG A 340 6.67 -4.67 -19.11
N GLU A 341 7.64 -4.28 -18.30
CA GLU A 341 9.01 -4.83 -18.36
C GLU A 341 9.03 -6.32 -18.01
N GLN A 342 8.27 -6.74 -16.99
CA GLN A 342 8.13 -8.15 -16.64
C GLN A 342 7.47 -8.97 -17.77
N GLN A 343 6.42 -8.45 -18.40
CA GLN A 343 5.83 -9.07 -19.60
C GLN A 343 6.86 -9.19 -20.75
N ARG A 344 7.62 -8.13 -21.00
CA ARG A 344 8.70 -8.09 -22.01
C ARG A 344 9.83 -9.07 -21.70
N MET A 345 10.09 -9.37 -20.42
CA MET A 345 11.08 -10.37 -20.00
C MET A 345 10.57 -11.80 -20.18
N VAL A 346 9.29 -12.06 -19.86
CA VAL A 346 8.64 -13.36 -20.14
C VAL A 346 8.61 -13.64 -21.65
N MET A 347 8.22 -12.69 -22.48
CA MET A 347 8.24 -12.84 -23.95
C MET A 347 9.63 -13.22 -24.47
N LYS A 348 10.69 -12.50 -24.06
CA LYS A 348 12.07 -12.86 -24.45
C LYS A 348 12.55 -14.21 -23.92
N ARG A 349 12.06 -14.68 -22.76
CA ARG A 349 12.34 -16.05 -22.27
C ARG A 349 11.68 -17.08 -23.20
N ILE A 350 10.43 -16.86 -23.62
CA ILE A 350 9.69 -17.74 -24.56
C ILE A 350 10.37 -17.77 -25.94
N GLU A 351 10.70 -16.62 -26.53
CA GLU A 351 11.40 -16.51 -27.82
C GLU A 351 12.73 -17.28 -27.82
N ARG A 352 13.54 -17.12 -26.77
CA ARG A 352 14.81 -17.84 -26.59
C ARG A 352 14.60 -19.35 -26.48
N ALA A 353 13.58 -19.80 -25.76
CA ALA A 353 13.24 -21.22 -25.65
C ALA A 353 12.79 -21.80 -27.01
N GLN A 354 11.93 -21.09 -27.74
CA GLN A 354 11.51 -21.48 -29.09
C GLN A 354 12.69 -21.55 -30.07
N LYS A 355 13.64 -20.59 -30.00
CA LYS A 355 14.85 -20.60 -30.84
C LYS A 355 15.73 -21.82 -30.54
N ARG A 356 16.01 -22.10 -29.26
CA ARG A 356 16.75 -23.30 -28.82
C ARG A 356 16.08 -24.61 -29.27
N VAL A 357 14.75 -24.70 -29.18
CA VAL A 357 14.01 -25.88 -29.64
C VAL A 357 14.14 -26.07 -31.16
N LYS A 358 14.09 -25.00 -31.94
CA LYS A 358 14.33 -25.06 -33.40
C LYS A 358 15.76 -25.48 -33.73
N GLU A 359 16.74 -24.90 -33.05
CA GLU A 359 18.17 -25.23 -33.20
C GLU A 359 18.43 -26.73 -32.93
N ILE A 360 17.93 -27.26 -31.80
CA ILE A 360 18.03 -28.69 -31.45
C ILE A 360 17.29 -29.58 -32.47
N GLN A 361 16.15 -29.14 -33.02
CA GLN A 361 15.44 -29.87 -34.07
C GLN A 361 16.21 -29.89 -35.40
N GLU A 362 16.92 -28.82 -35.75
CA GLU A 362 17.76 -28.76 -36.95
C GLU A 362 19.05 -29.57 -36.81
N GLU A 363 19.70 -29.53 -35.65
CA GLU A 363 20.84 -30.38 -35.33
C GLU A 363 20.47 -31.86 -35.41
N ARG A 364 19.31 -32.26 -34.83
CA ARG A 364 18.78 -33.62 -34.96
C ARG A 364 18.50 -34.00 -36.42
N LYS A 365 17.93 -33.10 -37.24
CA LYS A 365 17.74 -33.37 -38.68
C LYS A 365 19.07 -33.57 -39.40
N LYS A 366 20.06 -32.71 -39.14
CA LYS A 366 21.42 -32.80 -39.72
C LYS A 366 22.11 -34.12 -39.35
N SER A 367 22.05 -34.54 -38.08
CA SER A 367 22.67 -35.78 -37.60
C SER A 367 21.98 -37.06 -38.10
N VAL A 368 20.67 -37.02 -38.34
CA VAL A 368 19.95 -38.11 -39.02
C VAL A 368 20.40 -38.23 -40.48
N VAL A 369 20.52 -37.10 -41.20
CA VAL A 369 20.97 -37.11 -42.61
C VAL A 369 22.42 -37.58 -42.75
N SER A 370 23.34 -37.17 -41.87
CA SER A 370 24.73 -37.66 -41.91
C SER A 370 24.85 -39.15 -41.60
N ASN A 371 23.96 -39.71 -40.78
CA ASN A 371 23.88 -41.16 -40.52
C ASN A 371 23.16 -41.95 -41.63
N THR A 372 22.64 -41.28 -42.67
CA THR A 372 22.11 -41.90 -43.89
C THR A 372 23.10 -41.91 -45.05
N SER A 373 24.38 -42.22 -44.75
CA SER A 373 25.26 -42.81 -45.77
C SER A 373 24.58 -44.05 -46.39
N PRO A 374 24.72 -44.31 -47.70
CA PRO A 374 23.90 -45.30 -48.39
C PRO A 374 24.22 -46.73 -47.91
N LYS A 375 23.37 -47.25 -47.01
CA LYS A 375 23.43 -48.65 -46.56
C LYS A 375 23.24 -49.56 -47.78
N SER A 376 24.34 -50.18 -48.20
CA SER A 376 24.42 -51.28 -49.17
C SER A 376 23.19 -52.19 -49.10
N LYS A 377 22.58 -52.50 -50.25
CA LYS A 377 21.29 -53.20 -50.40
C LYS A 377 21.31 -54.62 -49.80
N LYS A 378 21.25 -54.74 -48.47
CA LYS A 378 21.32 -55.98 -47.69
C LYS A 378 19.98 -56.38 -47.06
N GLY A 379 18.87 -55.84 -47.57
CA GLY A 379 17.51 -56.27 -47.21
C GLY A 379 17.28 -57.74 -47.57
N LEU A 380 16.44 -58.43 -46.79
CA LEU A 380 16.29 -59.89 -46.84
C LEU A 380 15.94 -60.41 -48.25
N LYS A 381 15.07 -59.70 -48.98
CA LYS A 381 14.64 -60.03 -50.34
C LYS A 381 15.82 -60.10 -51.35
N ALA A 382 16.82 -59.22 -51.20
CA ALA A 382 18.02 -59.25 -52.03
C ALA A 382 18.95 -60.44 -51.68
N LYS A 383 19.06 -60.79 -50.38
CA LYS A 383 19.82 -61.97 -49.94
C LYS A 383 19.21 -63.30 -50.39
N LEU A 384 17.88 -63.37 -50.47
CA LEU A 384 17.16 -64.56 -50.92
C LEU A 384 17.28 -64.75 -52.44
N ALA A 385 17.14 -63.67 -53.23
CA ALA A 385 17.42 -63.68 -54.67
C ALA A 385 18.87 -64.10 -54.97
N SER A 386 19.86 -63.58 -54.23
CA SER A 386 21.27 -64.00 -54.36
C SER A 386 21.57 -65.45 -53.91
N LYS A 387 20.55 -66.18 -53.44
CA LYS A 387 20.61 -67.61 -53.10
C LYS A 387 19.69 -68.48 -53.96
N GLY A 388 19.01 -67.91 -54.96
CA GLY A 388 18.06 -68.66 -55.81
C GLY A 388 16.82 -69.15 -55.05
N MET A 389 16.40 -68.45 -53.99
CA MET A 389 15.25 -68.85 -53.15
C MET A 389 13.99 -68.01 -53.41
N ILE A 390 14.06 -67.08 -54.38
CA ILE A 390 12.97 -66.28 -54.99
C ILE A 390 13.40 -65.99 -56.43
#